data_AF-A0A1H7XBP2-F1
#
_entry.id   AF-A0A1H7XBP2-F1
#
_cell.length_a   1.000
_cell.length_b   1.000
_cell.length_c   1.000
_cell.angle_alpha   90.00
_cell.angle_beta   90.00
_cell.angle_gamma   90.00
#
_symmetry.space_group_name_H-M   'P 1'
#
loop_
_entity.id
_entity.type
_entity.pdbx_description
1 polymer ?
#
loop_
_entity_poly.entity_id
_entity_poly.type
_entity_poly.pdbx_seq_one_letter_code
_entity_poly.pdbx_strand_id
1 'polypeptide(L)'
;MKKKISLAIIILIILASGIAFGLQKFGVMDLKGMAFKKAKTIPVVKEVIASKDIQKALQKKINASKDKLQELQKNNQSLKSKLQSKESELKAKLEELKSLKQKLNNLQVKKEKEANKVKNLVDIYEAMSSQKAGEVIVELNDELATKLLKRLDSEKAGEILNQLSPEDAAKYSELLSN
;
A
#
# COMPACT_ATOMS: atom_id res chain seq x y z
N MET A 1 -59.15 13.04 -57.98
CA MET A 1 -59.08 11.58 -58.29
C MET A 1 -58.19 10.81 -57.32
N LYS A 2 -56.99 11.28 -56.95
CA LYS A 2 -56.04 10.58 -56.05
C LYS A 2 -56.59 10.19 -54.66
N LYS A 3 -57.44 11.02 -54.02
CA LYS A 3 -58.06 10.69 -52.71
C LYS A 3 -59.02 9.49 -52.76
N LYS A 4 -59.78 9.33 -53.86
CA LYS A 4 -60.70 8.19 -54.05
C LYS A 4 -59.94 6.89 -54.26
N ILE A 5 -58.79 6.95 -54.96
CA ILE A 5 -57.90 5.81 -55.20
C ILE A 5 -57.21 5.36 -53.89
N SER A 6 -56.70 6.29 -53.08
CA SER A 6 -56.13 5.96 -51.76
C SER A 6 -57.15 5.32 -50.81
N LEU A 7 -58.38 5.85 -50.77
CA LEU A 7 -59.45 5.28 -49.95
C LEU A 7 -59.84 3.87 -50.41
N ALA A 8 -59.90 3.63 -51.72
CA ALA A 8 -60.15 2.30 -52.28
C ALA A 8 -59.04 1.29 -51.94
N ILE A 9 -57.77 1.72 -51.98
CA ILE A 9 -56.63 0.87 -51.60
C ILE A 9 -56.68 0.51 -50.11
N ILE A 10 -57.01 1.47 -49.23
CA ILE A 10 -57.16 1.22 -47.79
C ILE A 10 -58.29 0.23 -47.52
N ILE A 11 -59.45 0.39 -48.17
CA ILE A 11 -60.59 -0.51 -48.03
C ILE A 11 -60.24 -1.93 -48.52
N LEU A 12 -59.49 -2.05 -49.62
CA LEU A 12 -59.05 -3.33 -50.17
C LEU A 12 -58.05 -4.03 -49.24
N ILE A 13 -57.14 -3.28 -48.61
CA ILE A 13 -56.23 -3.81 -47.58
C ILE A 13 -57.01 -4.30 -46.35
N ILE A 14 -58.06 -3.59 -45.93
CA ILE A 14 -58.91 -3.98 -44.80
C ILE A 14 -59.71 -5.26 -45.14
N LEU A 15 -60.30 -5.35 -46.33
CA LEU A 15 -61.03 -6.53 -46.81
C LEU A 15 -60.11 -7.76 -46.91
N ALA A 16 -58.93 -7.59 -47.52
CA ALA A 16 -57.92 -8.64 -47.59
C ALA A 16 -57.46 -9.10 -46.19
N SER A 17 -57.35 -8.17 -45.24
CA SER A 17 -57.03 -8.47 -43.84
C SER A 17 -58.13 -9.26 -43.13
N GLY A 18 -59.40 -8.98 -43.43
CA GLY A 18 -60.55 -9.72 -42.88
C GLY A 18 -60.63 -11.17 -43.37
N ILE A 19 -60.41 -11.38 -44.69
CA ILE A 19 -60.36 -12.72 -45.28
C ILE A 19 -59.18 -13.52 -44.71
N ALA A 20 -58.01 -12.88 -44.60
CA ALA A 20 -56.84 -13.47 -43.95
C ALA A 20 -57.14 -13.86 -42.49
N PHE A 21 -57.76 -12.97 -41.69
CA PHE A 21 -58.10 -13.25 -40.29
C PHE A 21 -59.08 -14.43 -40.15
N GLY A 22 -60.06 -14.53 -41.05
CA GLY A 22 -60.97 -15.68 -41.14
C GLY A 22 -60.21 -16.98 -41.39
N LEU A 23 -59.33 -17.02 -42.40
CA LEU A 23 -58.54 -18.20 -42.74
C LEU A 23 -57.57 -18.64 -41.61
N GLN A 24 -57.12 -17.71 -40.77
CA GLN A 24 -56.29 -18.02 -39.60
C GLN A 24 -57.06 -18.77 -38.50
N LYS A 25 -58.32 -18.38 -38.24
CA LYS A 25 -59.18 -19.01 -37.22
C LYS A 25 -59.50 -20.48 -37.54
N PHE A 26 -59.45 -20.86 -38.82
CA PHE A 26 -59.71 -22.23 -39.28
C PHE A 26 -58.45 -23.11 -39.38
N GLY A 27 -57.26 -22.61 -39.03
CA GLY A 27 -56.03 -23.43 -38.99
C GLY A 27 -55.47 -23.86 -40.35
N VAL A 28 -56.01 -23.33 -41.45
CA VAL A 28 -55.67 -23.72 -42.84
C VAL A 28 -54.35 -23.09 -43.32
N MET A 29 -53.95 -21.93 -42.76
CA MET A 29 -52.78 -21.18 -43.22
C MET A 29 -52.06 -20.46 -42.07
N ASP A 30 -50.74 -20.69 -41.93
CA ASP A 30 -49.89 -19.96 -40.98
C ASP A 30 -49.54 -18.57 -41.52
N LEU A 31 -50.48 -17.66 -41.30
CA LEU A 31 -50.40 -16.26 -41.71
C LEU A 31 -49.18 -15.53 -41.11
N LYS A 32 -48.75 -15.88 -39.90
CA LYS A 32 -47.58 -15.23 -39.27
C LYS A 32 -46.29 -15.63 -39.99
N GLY A 33 -46.10 -16.92 -40.27
CA GLY A 33 -44.92 -17.41 -40.98
C GLY A 33 -44.81 -16.89 -42.42
N MET A 34 -45.93 -16.91 -43.16
CA MET A 34 -45.96 -16.43 -44.55
C MET A 34 -45.84 -14.91 -44.66
N ALA A 35 -46.52 -14.15 -43.80
CA ALA A 35 -46.42 -12.69 -43.78
C ALA A 35 -45.00 -12.24 -43.41
N PHE A 36 -44.34 -12.88 -42.43
CA PHE A 36 -42.97 -12.54 -42.06
C PHE A 36 -41.96 -12.89 -43.17
N LYS A 37 -42.18 -14.00 -43.90
CA LYS A 37 -41.32 -14.42 -45.02
C LYS A 37 -41.48 -13.52 -46.25
N LYS A 38 -42.71 -13.11 -46.59
CA LYS A 38 -42.98 -12.19 -47.71
C LYS A 38 -42.65 -10.74 -47.36
N ALA A 39 -42.87 -10.30 -46.12
CA ALA A 39 -42.46 -8.96 -45.67
C ALA A 39 -40.93 -8.76 -45.78
N LYS A 40 -40.13 -9.80 -45.50
CA LYS A 40 -38.67 -9.77 -45.71
C LYS A 40 -38.23 -9.62 -47.17
N THR A 41 -39.10 -9.90 -48.14
CA THR A 41 -38.79 -9.77 -49.58
C THR A 41 -39.10 -8.39 -50.16
N ILE A 42 -39.79 -7.51 -49.41
CA ILE A 42 -40.06 -6.14 -49.84
C ILE A 42 -38.80 -5.28 -49.56
N PRO A 43 -38.19 -4.66 -50.58
CA PRO A 43 -36.93 -3.93 -50.44
C PRO A 43 -36.92 -2.91 -49.30
N VAL A 44 -38.01 -2.14 -49.16
CA VAL A 44 -38.19 -1.11 -48.13
C VAL A 44 -38.21 -1.68 -46.71
N VAL A 45 -38.82 -2.85 -46.51
CA VAL A 45 -38.94 -3.47 -45.18
C VAL A 45 -37.60 -4.08 -44.72
N LYS A 46 -36.81 -4.61 -45.66
CA LYS A 46 -35.46 -5.13 -45.40
C LYS A 46 -34.51 -4.04 -44.88
N GLU A 47 -34.60 -2.83 -45.43
CA GLU A 47 -33.78 -1.68 -45.06
C GLU A 47 -34.13 -1.12 -43.67
N VAL A 48 -35.43 -1.12 -43.31
CA VAL A 48 -35.91 -0.71 -41.98
C VAL A 48 -35.53 -1.73 -40.88
N ILE A 49 -35.56 -3.03 -41.18
CA ILE A 49 -35.14 -4.06 -40.22
C ILE A 49 -33.62 -4.04 -40.04
N ALA A 50 -32.86 -3.95 -41.14
CA ALA A 50 -31.40 -3.85 -41.09
C ALA A 50 -30.94 -2.61 -40.31
N SER A 51 -31.58 -1.46 -40.49
CA SER A 51 -31.28 -0.25 -39.72
C SER A 51 -31.63 -0.38 -38.23
N LYS A 52 -32.71 -1.07 -37.86
CA LYS A 52 -33.03 -1.40 -36.45
C LYS A 52 -32.00 -2.34 -35.81
N ASP A 53 -31.53 -3.34 -36.54
CA ASP A 53 -30.52 -4.28 -36.05
C ASP A 53 -29.15 -3.59 -35.89
N ILE A 54 -28.79 -2.70 -36.81
CA ILE A 54 -27.60 -1.83 -36.70
C ILE A 54 -27.71 -0.91 -35.48
N GLN A 55 -28.85 -0.27 -35.25
CA GLN A 55 -29.07 0.58 -34.07
C GLN A 55 -28.97 -0.22 -32.76
N LYS A 56 -29.54 -1.42 -32.70
CA LYS A 56 -29.40 -2.31 -31.53
C LYS A 56 -27.94 -2.74 -31.30
N ALA A 57 -27.21 -3.06 -32.36
CA ALA A 57 -25.79 -3.40 -32.29
C ALA A 57 -24.95 -2.22 -31.80
N LEU A 58 -25.23 -1.00 -32.30
CA LEU A 58 -24.60 0.23 -31.83
C LEU A 58 -24.90 0.48 -30.35
N GLN A 59 -26.18 0.37 -29.94
CA GLN A 59 -26.60 0.57 -28.56
C GLN A 59 -25.91 -0.42 -27.62
N LYS A 60 -25.81 -1.70 -28.03
CA LYS A 60 -25.08 -2.72 -27.27
C LYS A 60 -23.60 -2.38 -27.12
N LYS A 61 -22.96 -1.87 -28.19
CA LYS A 61 -21.55 -1.45 -28.16
C LYS A 61 -21.34 -0.21 -27.28
N ILE A 62 -22.27 0.75 -27.30
CA ILE A 62 -22.25 1.95 -26.45
C ILE A 62 -22.39 1.53 -24.98
N ASN A 63 -23.35 0.67 -24.65
CA ASN A 63 -23.54 0.18 -23.29
C ASN A 63 -22.30 -0.58 -22.80
N ALA A 64 -21.76 -1.51 -23.60
CA ALA A 64 -20.53 -2.22 -23.25
C ALA A 64 -19.32 -1.29 -23.05
N SER A 65 -19.22 -0.23 -23.87
CA SER A 65 -18.17 0.79 -23.71
C SER A 65 -18.37 1.61 -22.43
N LYS A 66 -19.61 1.94 -22.08
CA LYS A 66 -19.97 2.66 -20.85
C LYS A 66 -19.66 1.83 -19.62
N ASP A 67 -20.01 0.54 -19.63
CA ASP A 67 -19.72 -0.39 -18.53
C ASP A 67 -18.20 -0.51 -18.33
N LYS A 68 -17.44 -0.68 -19.41
CA LYS A 68 -15.97 -0.71 -19.36
C LYS A 68 -15.38 0.59 -18.84
N LEU A 69 -15.94 1.74 -19.23
CA LEU A 69 -15.48 3.04 -18.76
C LEU A 69 -15.76 3.21 -17.26
N GLN A 70 -16.92 2.78 -16.78
CA GLN A 70 -17.24 2.78 -15.34
C GLN A 70 -16.32 1.85 -14.55
N GLU A 71 -16.02 0.66 -15.07
CA GLU A 71 -15.07 -0.27 -14.45
C GLU A 71 -13.67 0.34 -14.36
N LEU A 72 -13.17 0.94 -15.45
CA LEU A 72 -11.87 1.63 -15.47
C LEU A 72 -11.85 2.83 -14.52
N GLN A 73 -12.93 3.59 -14.42
CA GLN A 73 -13.05 4.70 -13.46
C GLN A 73 -12.98 4.20 -12.02
N LYS A 74 -13.70 3.12 -11.69
CA LYS A 74 -13.68 2.49 -10.36
C LYS A 74 -12.29 1.96 -10.02
N ASN A 75 -11.62 1.32 -10.97
CA ASN A 75 -10.26 0.81 -10.80
C ASN A 75 -9.26 1.96 -10.60
N ASN A 76 -9.34 3.02 -11.40
CA ASN A 76 -8.50 4.21 -11.23
C ASN A 76 -8.73 4.88 -9.87
N GLN A 77 -9.98 5.00 -9.43
CA GLN A 77 -10.28 5.55 -8.11
C GLN A 77 -9.68 4.69 -6.99
N SER A 78 -9.82 3.36 -7.08
CA SER A 78 -9.21 2.43 -6.13
C SER A 78 -7.69 2.53 -6.11
N LEU A 79 -7.04 2.58 -7.28
CA LEU A 79 -5.60 2.75 -7.40
C LEU A 79 -5.13 4.08 -6.83
N LYS A 80 -5.86 5.18 -7.08
CA LYS A 80 -5.56 6.50 -6.52
C LYS A 80 -5.65 6.49 -4.98
N SER A 81 -6.67 5.87 -4.40
CA SER A 81 -6.79 5.72 -2.95
C SER A 81 -5.66 4.87 -2.35
N LYS A 82 -5.29 3.76 -3.02
CA LYS A 82 -4.16 2.93 -2.59
C LYS A 82 -2.84 3.69 -2.65
N LEU A 83 -2.62 4.46 -3.72
CA LEU A 83 -1.43 5.29 -3.90
C LEU A 83 -1.33 6.33 -2.78
N GLN A 84 -2.40 7.07 -2.51
CA GLN A 84 -2.44 8.07 -1.43
C GLN A 84 -2.18 7.45 -0.05
N SER A 85 -2.75 6.27 0.21
CA SER A 85 -2.47 5.53 1.45
C SER A 85 -1.00 5.13 1.57
N LYS A 86 -0.40 4.64 0.48
CA LYS A 86 1.03 4.28 0.44
C LYS A 86 1.95 5.48 0.57
N GLU A 87 1.61 6.62 -0.04
CA GLU A 87 2.35 7.88 0.13
C GLU A 87 2.31 8.35 1.59
N SER A 88 1.15 8.27 2.25
CA SER A 88 1.04 8.63 3.67
C SER A 88 1.83 7.67 4.57
N GLU A 89 1.78 6.36 4.29
CA GLU A 89 2.55 5.35 5.01
C GLU A 89 4.06 5.59 4.84
N LEU A 90 4.50 5.87 3.61
CA LEU A 90 5.90 6.17 3.30
C LEU A 90 6.38 7.42 4.03
N LYS A 91 5.56 8.50 4.04
CA LYS A 91 5.87 9.72 4.77
C LYS A 91 6.02 9.48 6.27
N ALA A 92 5.13 8.69 6.87
CA ALA A 92 5.23 8.33 8.28
C ALA A 92 6.52 7.54 8.59
N LYS A 93 6.85 6.54 7.75
CA LYS A 93 8.09 5.77 7.89
C LYS A 93 9.35 6.62 7.72
N LEU A 94 9.33 7.61 6.82
CA LEU A 94 10.46 8.53 6.64
C LEU A 94 10.71 9.41 7.87
N GLU A 95 9.64 9.94 8.48
CA GLU A 95 9.77 10.72 9.72
C GLU A 95 10.23 9.86 10.90
N GLU A 96 9.73 8.63 11.02
CA GLU A 96 10.21 7.66 12.01
C GLU A 96 11.70 7.36 11.82
N LEU A 97 12.12 7.07 10.59
CA LEU A 97 13.53 6.80 10.26
C LEU A 97 14.43 8.01 10.56
N LYS A 98 13.95 9.23 10.30
CA LYS A 98 14.67 10.46 10.65
C LYS A 98 14.81 10.60 12.17
N SER A 99 13.75 10.33 12.93
CA SER A 99 13.79 10.35 14.40
C SER A 99 14.76 9.30 14.95
N LEU A 100 14.72 8.08 14.42
CA LEU A 100 15.62 7.00 14.82
C LEU A 100 17.09 7.33 14.51
N LYS A 101 17.38 7.90 13.34
CA LYS A 101 18.73 8.38 13.00
C LYS A 101 19.23 9.45 13.97
N GLN A 102 18.38 10.41 14.34
CA GLN A 102 18.74 11.42 15.34
C GLN A 102 19.01 10.80 16.71
N LYS A 103 18.18 9.87 17.16
CA LYS A 103 18.40 9.14 18.42
C LYS A 103 19.73 8.37 18.40
N LEU A 104 20.03 7.68 17.30
CA LEU A 104 21.27 6.93 17.13
C LEU A 104 22.49 7.86 17.17
N ASN A 105 22.47 8.97 16.44
CA ASN A 105 23.54 9.96 16.48
C ASN A 105 23.74 10.52 17.90
N ASN A 106 22.65 10.85 18.61
CA ASN A 106 22.73 11.34 19.98
C ASN A 106 23.31 10.30 20.94
N LEU A 107 22.94 9.03 20.78
CA LEU A 107 23.51 7.93 21.57
C LEU A 107 25.00 7.74 21.27
N GLN A 108 25.40 7.84 20.00
CA GLN A 108 26.80 7.75 19.61
C GLN A 108 27.62 8.89 20.20
N VAL A 109 27.16 10.14 20.09
CA VAL A 109 27.83 11.31 20.71
C VAL A 109 27.91 11.16 22.22
N LYS A 110 26.86 10.65 22.89
CA LYS A 110 26.90 10.37 24.33
C LYS A 110 27.96 9.31 24.66
N LYS A 111 28.00 8.22 23.90
CA LYS A 111 28.98 7.14 24.09
C LYS A 111 30.42 7.62 23.88
N GLU A 112 30.67 8.43 22.85
CA GLU A 112 31.97 9.04 22.60
C GLU A 112 32.38 9.99 23.72
N LYS A 113 31.45 10.83 24.22
CA LYS A 113 31.71 11.70 25.37
C LYS A 113 32.03 10.91 26.64
N GLU A 114 31.30 9.83 26.90
CA GLU A 114 31.55 8.96 28.05
C GLU A 114 32.91 8.24 27.91
N ALA A 115 33.22 7.70 26.73
CA ALA A 115 34.51 7.08 26.44
C ALA A 115 35.67 8.07 26.63
N ASN A 116 35.53 9.32 26.17
CA ASN A 116 36.54 10.36 26.36
C ASN A 116 36.70 10.76 27.83
N LYS A 117 35.60 10.85 28.60
CA LYS A 117 35.68 11.12 30.04
C LYS A 117 36.43 10.01 30.77
N VAL A 118 36.10 8.75 30.49
CA VAL A 118 36.79 7.61 31.11
C VAL A 118 38.26 7.59 30.70
N LYS A 119 38.58 7.85 29.42
CA LYS A 119 39.96 7.96 28.96
C LYS A 119 40.74 9.03 29.72
N ASN A 120 40.20 10.24 29.86
CA ASN A 120 40.87 11.30 30.61
C ASN A 120 41.10 10.92 32.08
N LEU A 121 40.17 10.17 32.69
CA LEU A 121 40.36 9.67 34.05
C LEU A 121 41.46 8.59 34.10
N VAL A 122 41.51 7.68 33.13
CA VAL A 122 42.61 6.70 33.02
C VAL A 122 43.94 7.42 32.94
N ASP A 123 44.11 8.39 32.03
CA ASP A 123 45.35 9.16 31.87
C ASP A 123 45.77 9.87 33.19
N ILE A 124 44.80 10.41 33.95
CA ILE A 124 45.07 11.03 35.26
C ILE A 124 45.56 10.01 36.28
N TYR A 125 44.93 8.84 36.35
CA TYR A 125 45.28 7.80 37.32
C TYR A 125 46.58 7.06 36.94
N GLU A 126 46.92 6.96 35.65
CA GLU A 126 48.22 6.46 35.20
C GLU A 126 49.36 7.38 35.66
N ALA A 127 49.18 8.69 35.52
CA ALA A 127 50.16 9.68 35.95
C ALA A 127 50.22 9.86 37.49
N MET A 128 49.18 9.44 38.22
CA MET A 128 49.11 9.53 39.67
C MET A 128 49.99 8.46 40.34
N SER A 129 50.58 8.75 41.50
CA SER A 129 51.28 7.71 42.26
C SER A 129 50.31 6.60 42.69
N SER A 130 50.75 5.35 42.65
CA SER A 130 49.88 4.20 42.90
C SER A 130 49.26 4.22 44.30
N GLN A 131 50.00 4.77 45.27
CA GLN A 131 49.51 4.98 46.64
C GLN A 131 48.38 6.00 46.72
N LYS A 132 48.53 7.15 46.04
CA LYS A 132 47.46 8.16 46.03
C LYS A 132 46.26 7.70 45.20
N ALA A 133 46.50 7.00 44.10
CA ALA A 133 45.44 6.40 43.30
C ALA A 133 44.64 5.37 44.11
N GLY A 134 45.29 4.52 44.92
CA GLY A 134 44.63 3.58 45.83
C GLY A 134 43.73 4.27 46.86
N GLU A 135 44.21 5.35 47.49
CA GLU A 135 43.39 6.14 48.44
C GLU A 135 42.15 6.77 47.79
N VAL A 136 42.26 7.22 46.54
CA VAL A 136 41.15 7.90 45.85
C VAL A 136 40.18 6.91 45.23
N ILE A 137 40.67 5.76 44.74
CA ILE A 137 39.83 4.82 43.98
C ILE A 137 38.79 4.12 44.86
N VAL A 138 39.07 3.91 46.14
CA VAL A 138 38.14 3.33 47.11
C VAL A 138 36.99 4.26 47.48
N GLU A 139 37.18 5.57 47.28
CA GLU A 139 36.14 6.59 47.47
C GLU A 139 35.22 6.72 46.25
N LEU A 140 35.58 6.11 45.12
CA LEU A 140 34.71 6.03 43.95
C LEU A 140 33.64 4.95 44.17
N ASN A 141 32.54 5.05 43.40
CA ASN A 141 31.63 3.93 43.32
C ASN A 141 32.28 2.74 42.58
N ASP A 142 31.87 1.54 42.95
CA ASP A 142 32.46 0.28 42.47
C ASP A 142 32.45 0.16 40.94
N GLU A 143 31.40 0.64 40.26
CA GLU A 143 31.29 0.56 38.81
C GLU A 143 32.35 1.43 38.11
N LEU A 144 32.55 2.67 38.59
CA LEU A 144 33.54 3.57 38.04
C LEU A 144 34.96 3.11 38.37
N ALA A 145 35.21 2.70 39.61
CA ALA A 145 36.51 2.15 40.04
C ALA A 145 36.89 0.94 39.18
N THR A 146 35.97 -0.01 38.99
CA THR A 146 36.20 -1.19 38.15
C THR A 146 36.43 -0.81 36.69
N LYS A 147 35.65 0.12 36.11
CA LYS A 147 35.85 0.60 34.73
C LYS A 147 37.23 1.25 34.54
N LEU A 148 37.72 1.96 35.54
CA LEU A 148 39.04 2.61 35.54
C LEU A 148 40.14 1.55 35.63
N LEU A 149 40.08 0.65 36.63
CA LEU A 149 41.03 -0.44 36.82
C LEU A 149 41.13 -1.37 35.60
N LYS A 150 40.01 -1.68 34.92
CA LYS A 150 40.00 -2.49 33.68
C LYS A 150 40.72 -1.83 32.50
N ARG A 151 40.87 -0.51 32.52
CA ARG A 151 41.44 0.27 31.40
C ARG A 151 42.85 0.76 31.65
N LEU A 152 43.30 0.76 32.89
CA LEU A 152 44.69 1.00 33.25
C LEU A 152 45.58 -0.14 32.75
N ASP A 153 46.84 0.16 32.49
CA ASP A 153 47.85 -0.86 32.27
C ASP A 153 47.89 -1.86 33.44
N SER A 154 48.06 -3.15 33.14
CA SER A 154 47.92 -4.21 34.13
C SER A 154 48.91 -4.09 35.30
N GLU A 155 50.12 -3.57 35.04
CA GLU A 155 51.12 -3.26 36.06
C GLU A 155 50.60 -2.16 37.00
N LYS A 156 50.13 -1.04 36.44
CA LYS A 156 49.58 0.07 37.20
C LYS A 156 48.37 -0.33 38.03
N ALA A 157 47.46 -1.12 37.45
CA ALA A 157 46.30 -1.65 38.17
C ALA A 157 46.72 -2.57 39.32
N GLY A 158 47.71 -3.45 39.10
CA GLY A 158 48.26 -4.32 40.15
C GLY A 158 48.94 -3.53 41.27
N GLU A 159 49.71 -2.48 40.92
CA GLU A 159 50.29 -1.58 41.90
C GLU A 159 49.23 -0.87 42.73
N ILE A 160 48.14 -0.38 42.12
CA ILE A 160 47.04 0.27 42.85
C ILE A 160 46.35 -0.72 43.78
N LEU A 161 46.05 -1.94 43.31
CA LEU A 161 45.46 -3.00 44.15
C LEU A 161 46.34 -3.34 45.36
N ASN A 162 47.66 -3.32 45.20
CA ASN A 162 48.61 -3.52 46.30
C ASN A 162 48.58 -2.40 47.36
N GLN A 163 48.03 -1.22 47.04
CA GLN A 163 47.89 -0.11 47.99
C GLN A 163 46.54 -0.14 48.73
N LEU A 164 45.66 -1.07 48.38
CA LEU A 164 44.34 -1.21 49.01
C LEU A 164 44.40 -2.10 50.26
N SER A 165 43.34 -2.05 51.06
CA SER A 165 43.11 -3.05 52.10
C SER A 165 42.93 -4.44 51.48
N PRO A 166 43.23 -5.54 52.20
CA PRO A 166 43.00 -6.90 51.69
C PRO A 166 41.54 -7.14 51.25
N GLU A 167 40.59 -6.52 51.94
CA GLU A 167 39.16 -6.62 51.66
C GLU A 167 38.79 -5.91 50.35
N ASP A 168 39.25 -4.67 50.16
CA ASP A 168 39.00 -3.91 48.93
C ASP A 168 39.73 -4.51 47.73
N ALA A 169 40.98 -4.97 47.91
CA ALA A 169 41.74 -5.63 46.87
C ALA A 169 41.03 -6.90 46.38
N ALA A 170 40.51 -7.73 47.29
CA ALA A 170 39.75 -8.92 46.95
C ALA A 170 38.45 -8.56 46.21
N LYS A 171 37.70 -7.59 46.73
CA LYS A 171 36.45 -7.08 46.13
C LYS A 171 36.68 -6.63 44.68
N TYR A 172 37.65 -5.74 44.45
CA TYR A 172 37.92 -5.24 43.11
C TYR A 172 38.51 -6.30 42.20
N SER A 173 39.32 -7.23 42.71
CA SER A 173 39.83 -8.37 41.91
C SER A 173 38.70 -9.27 41.41
N GLU A 174 37.68 -9.54 42.22
CA GLU A 174 36.49 -10.28 41.82
C GLU A 174 35.64 -9.52 40.79
N LEU A 175 35.46 -8.21 40.98
CA LEU A 175 34.77 -7.36 40.00
C LEU A 175 35.52 -7.26 38.66
N LEU A 176 36.85 -7.42 38.67
CA LEU A 176 37.69 -7.42 37.46
C LEU A 176 37.60 -8.74 36.68
N SER A 177 37.38 -9.87 37.35
CA SER A 177 37.31 -11.19 36.71
C SER A 177 35.97 -11.50 36.03
N ASN A 178 34.91 -10.76 36.39
CA ASN A 178 33.57 -10.81 35.79
C ASN A 178 33.40 -9.83 34.63
#